data_AF-A0A357BR24-F1
#
_entry.id   AF-A0A357BR24-F1
#
_cell.length_a   1.000
_cell.length_b   1.000
_cell.length_c   1.000
_cell.angle_alpha   90.00
_cell.angle_beta   90.00
_cell.angle_gamma   90.00
#
_symmetry.space_group_name_H-M   'P 1'
#
loop_
_entity.id
_entity.type
_entity.pdbx_description
1 polymer ?
#
loop_
_entity_poly.entity_id
_entity_poly.type
_entity_poly.pdbx_seq_one_letter_code
_entity_poly.pdbx_strand_id
1 'polypeptide(L)'
;SRAKGIAGSRSDWDIAVYVAEEAGQTMPATFPFYIEAEIAALLATNDVQVVVLNGLESPLLGFEIIKDGILLVDKDEGKRIEFEARVLGQYHDWQYFLKRHMEAEGWA
;
A
#
# COMPACT_ATOMS: atom_id res chain seq x y z
N SER A 1 10.93 0.93 -3.59
CA SER A 1 12.43 0.95 -3.47
C SER A 1 13.00 2.29 -2.97
N ARG A 2 12.42 3.42 -3.37
CA ARG A 2 12.85 4.78 -3.01
C ARG A 2 12.76 5.06 -1.51
N ALA A 3 11.67 4.62 -0.86
CA ALA A 3 11.50 4.74 0.57
C ALA A 3 12.59 4.03 1.39
N LYS A 4 13.11 2.91 0.87
CA LYS A 4 14.20 2.11 1.45
C LYS A 4 15.60 2.67 1.13
N GLY A 5 15.72 3.72 0.32
CA GLY A 5 17.00 4.29 -0.11
C GLY A 5 17.81 3.43 -1.10
N ILE A 6 17.24 2.36 -1.64
CA ILE A 6 17.91 1.41 -2.57
C ILE A 6 17.51 1.64 -4.03
N ALA A 7 16.94 2.80 -4.34
CA ALA A 7 16.48 3.09 -5.69
C ALA A 7 17.65 3.29 -6.67
N GLY A 8 17.54 2.62 -7.82
CA GLY A 8 18.41 2.83 -8.98
C GLY A 8 17.73 3.65 -10.06
N SER A 9 18.41 3.81 -11.20
CA SER A 9 17.91 4.59 -12.34
C SER A 9 16.63 4.03 -13.01
N ARG A 10 16.26 2.78 -12.72
CA ARG A 10 15.06 2.09 -13.23
C ARG A 10 14.02 1.83 -12.14
N SER A 11 14.10 2.53 -11.02
CA SER A 11 13.18 2.30 -9.92
C SER A 11 11.90 3.11 -10.08
N ASP A 12 10.79 2.40 -10.18
CA ASP A 12 9.44 2.95 -10.18
C ASP A 12 9.15 3.76 -8.90
N TRP A 13 8.19 4.66 -9.01
CA TRP A 13 7.60 5.38 -7.89
C TRP A 13 6.38 4.60 -7.38
N ASP A 14 6.56 3.90 -6.27
CA ASP A 14 5.49 3.21 -5.55
C ASP A 14 4.80 4.20 -4.60
N ILE A 15 3.52 4.50 -4.82
CA ILE A 15 2.77 5.48 -4.03
C ILE A 15 1.49 4.84 -3.49
N ALA A 16 1.35 4.86 -2.16
CA ALA A 16 0.13 4.43 -1.49
C ALA A 16 -0.72 5.65 -1.10
N VAL A 17 -2.02 5.63 -1.38
CA VAL A 17 -2.94 6.72 -1.05
C VAL A 17 -4.15 6.20 -0.28
N TYR A 18 -4.51 6.89 0.80
CA TYR A 18 -5.80 6.72 1.46
C TYR A 18 -6.68 7.90 1.05
N VAL A 19 -7.86 7.63 0.52
CA VAL A 19 -8.76 8.64 -0.05
C VAL A 19 -9.99 8.76 0.84
N ALA A 20 -10.49 9.98 1.05
CA ALA A 20 -11.77 10.16 1.71
C ALA A 20 -12.89 9.59 0.82
N GLU A 21 -13.69 8.67 1.36
CA GLU A 21 -14.88 8.16 0.69
C GLU A 21 -16.10 8.96 1.13
N GLU A 22 -16.92 9.36 0.16
CA GLU A 22 -18.26 9.87 0.45
C GLU A 22 -19.19 8.70 0.74
N ALA A 23 -20.04 8.84 1.76
CA ALA A 23 -20.96 7.80 2.17
C ALA A 23 -21.86 7.36 1.00
N GLY A 24 -21.81 6.06 0.67
CA GLY A 24 -22.62 5.47 -0.41
C GLY A 24 -22.04 5.61 -1.81
N GLN A 25 -20.83 6.14 -1.97
CA GLN A 25 -20.14 6.17 -3.26
C GLN A 25 -19.02 5.14 -3.29
N THR A 26 -19.03 4.28 -4.30
CA THR A 26 -17.89 3.40 -4.60
C THR A 26 -16.90 4.15 -5.46
N MET A 27 -15.63 4.15 -5.04
CA MET A 27 -14.55 4.71 -5.83
C MET A 27 -14.45 4.00 -7.19
N PRO A 28 -14.39 4.74 -8.31
CA PRO A 28 -14.23 4.13 -9.63
C PRO A 28 -12.94 3.31 -9.69
N ALA A 29 -13.00 2.14 -10.34
CA ALA A 29 -11.81 1.31 -10.58
C ALA A 29 -10.72 2.05 -11.39
N THR A 30 -11.09 3.12 -12.08
CA THR A 30 -10.16 3.96 -12.85
C THR A 30 -9.43 5.02 -12.02
N PHE A 31 -9.83 5.23 -10.77
CA PHE A 31 -9.27 6.26 -9.90
C PHE A 31 -7.74 6.15 -9.71
N PRO A 32 -7.14 4.96 -9.48
CA PRO A 32 -5.68 4.85 -9.34
C PRO A 32 -4.94 5.33 -10.60
N PHE A 33 -5.42 4.96 -11.79
CA PHE A 33 -4.80 5.36 -13.06
C PHE A 33 -4.86 6.86 -13.32
N TYR A 34 -5.91 7.53 -12.83
CA TYR A 34 -6.00 9.00 -12.89
C TYR A 34 -4.88 9.64 -12.05
N ILE A 35 -4.69 9.16 -10.83
CA ILE A 35 -3.62 9.66 -9.94
C ILE A 35 -2.23 9.33 -10.50
N GLU A 36 -2.04 8.12 -11.05
CA GLU A 36 -0.79 7.72 -11.72
C GLU A 36 -0.46 8.67 -12.87
N ALA A 37 -1.42 8.99 -13.75
CA ALA A 37 -1.21 9.87 -14.89
C ALA A 37 -0.82 11.30 -14.47
N GLU A 38 -1.47 11.85 -13.45
CA GLU A 38 -1.15 13.17 -12.91
C GLU A 38 0.27 13.21 -12.32
N ILE A 39 0.65 12.20 -11.53
CA ILE A 39 1.99 12.12 -10.93
C ILE A 39 3.06 11.86 -12.00
N ALA A 40 2.78 10.99 -12.96
CA ALA A 40 3.64 10.69 -14.10
C ALA A 40 3.97 11.96 -14.90
N ALA A 41 2.95 12.77 -15.19
CA ALA A 41 3.11 14.05 -15.88
C ALA A 41 3.99 15.03 -15.09
N LEU A 42 3.79 15.15 -13.77
CA LEU A 42 4.58 16.03 -12.91
C LEU A 42 6.04 15.59 -12.78
N LEU A 43 6.29 14.29 -12.74
CA LEU A 43 7.62 13.70 -12.58
C LEU A 43 8.33 13.45 -13.91
N ALA A 44 7.67 13.72 -15.04
CA ALA A 44 8.14 13.43 -16.40
C ALA A 44 8.65 11.98 -16.56
N THR A 45 7.92 11.02 -15.98
CA THR A 45 8.21 9.58 -16.07
C THR A 45 6.92 8.78 -16.18
N ASN A 46 7.00 7.60 -16.81
CA ASN A 46 5.89 6.65 -16.85
C ASN A 46 5.97 5.59 -15.75
N ASP A 47 7.03 5.60 -14.94
CA ASP A 47 7.30 4.57 -13.93
C ASP A 47 6.66 4.96 -12.58
N VAL A 48 5.33 5.05 -12.55
CA VAL A 48 4.53 5.38 -11.36
C VAL A 48 3.47 4.30 -11.15
N GLN A 49 3.38 3.78 -9.94
CA GLN A 49 2.35 2.82 -9.52
C GLN A 49 1.63 3.35 -8.29
N VAL A 50 0.30 3.42 -8.34
CA VAL A 50 -0.54 3.90 -7.24
C VAL A 50 -1.38 2.77 -6.68
N VAL A 51 -1.29 2.59 -5.36
CA VAL A 51 -2.13 1.66 -4.60
C VAL A 51 -3.10 2.46 -3.73
N VAL A 52 -4.39 2.13 -3.80
CA VAL A 52 -5.39 2.76 -2.93
C VAL A 52 -5.66 1.90 -1.69
N LEU A 53 -5.49 2.51 -0.51
CA LEU A 53 -5.46 1.83 0.78
C LEU A 53 -6.84 1.49 1.36
N ASN A 54 -7.88 2.21 0.94
CA ASN A 54 -9.24 2.09 1.44
C ASN A 54 -9.75 0.65 1.49
N GLY A 55 -9.58 -0.07 0.37
CA GLY A 55 -9.98 -1.47 0.20
C GLY A 55 -8.82 -2.43 0.12
N LEU A 56 -7.65 -2.09 0.66
CA LEU A 56 -6.48 -2.96 0.57
C LEU A 56 -6.71 -4.26 1.35
N GLU A 57 -6.77 -5.37 0.62
CA GLU A 57 -6.98 -6.73 1.16
C GLU A 57 -5.66 -7.47 1.43
N SER A 58 -4.57 -7.11 0.73
CA SER A 58 -3.28 -7.81 0.85
C SER A 58 -2.60 -7.49 2.19
N PRO A 59 -2.48 -8.45 3.13
CA PRO A 59 -1.86 -8.21 4.43
C PRO A 59 -0.36 -7.93 4.30
N LEU A 60 0.31 -8.62 3.37
CA LEU A 60 1.74 -8.45 3.12
C LEU A 60 2.04 -7.04 2.58
N LEU A 61 1.32 -6.61 1.53
CA LEU A 61 1.55 -5.30 0.92
C LEU A 61 1.25 -4.17 1.91
N GLY A 62 0.15 -4.29 2.68
CA GLY A 62 -0.15 -3.33 3.73
C GLY A 62 0.97 -3.23 4.76
N PHE A 63 1.50 -4.37 5.22
CA PHE A 63 2.60 -4.38 6.18
C PHE A 63 3.88 -3.75 5.62
N GLU A 64 4.23 -4.02 4.36
CA GLU A 64 5.38 -3.39 3.71
C GLU A 64 5.22 -1.86 3.61
N ILE A 65 4.01 -1.38 3.31
CA ILE A 65 3.70 0.06 3.28
C ILE A 65 3.92 0.70 4.65
N ILE A 66 3.46 0.06 5.74
CA ILE A 66 3.64 0.58 7.10
C ILE A 66 5.11 0.53 7.53
N LYS A 67 5.76 -0.61 7.30
CA LYS A 67 7.11 -0.88 7.78
C LYS A 67 8.16 -0.02 7.06
N ASP A 68 8.04 0.08 5.74
CA ASP A 68 9.08 0.63 4.88
C ASP A 68 8.67 1.91 4.15
N GLY A 69 7.39 2.30 4.21
CA GLY A 69 6.89 3.50 3.57
C GLY A 69 7.36 4.79 4.26
N ILE A 70 7.44 5.87 3.48
CA ILE A 70 7.65 7.22 4.00
C ILE A 70 6.31 7.95 3.96
N LEU A 71 5.83 8.42 5.10
CA LEU A 71 4.63 9.23 5.19
C LEU A 71 4.88 10.61 4.55
N LEU A 72 4.23 10.87 3.43
CA LEU A 72 4.37 12.16 2.71
C LEU A 72 3.37 13.21 3.19
N VAL A 73 2.13 12.79 3.44
CA VAL A 73 1.03 13.67 3.85
C VAL A 73 0.13 12.89 4.81
N ASP A 74 -0.27 13.55 5.90
CA ASP A 74 -1.32 13.08 6.79
C ASP A 74 -2.32 14.21 7.03
N LYS A 75 -3.59 13.94 6.69
CA LYS A 75 -4.71 14.87 6.87
C LYS A 75 -5.65 14.42 8.00
N ASP A 76 -5.57 13.15 8.40
CA ASP A 76 -6.42 12.54 9.40
C ASP A 76 -5.65 11.39 10.07
N GLU A 77 -4.98 11.74 11.18
CA GLU A 77 -4.20 10.81 11.98
C GLU A 77 -5.06 9.65 12.51
N GLY A 78 -6.34 9.90 12.82
CA GLY A 78 -7.25 8.86 13.27
C GLY A 78 -7.45 7.78 12.21
N LYS A 79 -7.67 8.19 10.95
CA LYS A 79 -7.77 7.26 9.81
C LYS A 79 -6.47 6.52 9.55
N ARG A 80 -5.32 7.18 9.70
CA ARG A 80 -4.02 6.50 9.59
C ARG A 80 -3.88 5.42 10.64
N ILE A 81 -4.15 5.73 11.91
CA ILE A 81 -4.05 4.78 13.03
C ILE A 81 -5.01 3.60 12.83
N GLU A 82 -6.25 3.86 12.42
CA GLU A 82 -7.24 2.81 12.09
C GLU A 82 -6.73 1.86 11.00
N PHE A 83 -6.17 2.43 9.92
CA PHE A 83 -5.57 1.65 8.83
C PHE A 83 -4.39 0.80 9.31
N GLU A 84 -3.45 1.41 10.03
CA GLU A 84 -2.25 0.73 10.52
C GLU A 84 -2.60 -0.42 11.47
N ALA A 85 -3.48 -0.18 12.44
CA ALA A 85 -3.93 -1.19 13.38
C ALA A 85 -4.60 -2.38 12.67
N ARG A 86 -5.48 -2.11 11.70
CA ARG A 86 -6.15 -3.15 10.89
C ARG A 86 -5.13 -4.01 10.14
N VAL A 87 -4.21 -3.38 9.43
CA VAL A 87 -3.21 -4.08 8.60
C VAL A 87 -2.25 -4.89 9.45
N LEU A 88 -1.77 -4.35 10.58
CA LEU A 88 -0.89 -5.09 11.49
C LEU A 88 -1.58 -6.35 12.03
N GLY A 89 -2.86 -6.24 12.44
CA GLY A 89 -3.65 -7.40 12.85
C GLY A 89 -3.77 -8.44 11.74
N GLN A 90 -4.20 -8.02 10.54
CA GLN A 90 -4.34 -8.90 9.38
C GLN A 90 -3.02 -9.59 8.99
N TYR A 91 -1.91 -8.87 9.03
CA TYR A 91 -0.60 -9.42 8.70
C TYR A 91 -0.14 -10.47 9.70
N HIS A 92 -0.29 -10.23 11.00
CA HIS A 92 0.12 -11.18 12.03
C HIS A 92 -0.72 -12.46 12.00
N ASP A 93 -2.03 -12.35 11.78
CA ASP A 93 -2.90 -13.52 11.58
C ASP A 93 -2.49 -14.30 10.33
N TRP A 94 -2.30 -13.61 9.20
CA TRP A 94 -1.87 -14.22 7.95
C TRP A 94 -0.52 -14.93 8.07
N GLN A 95 0.48 -14.30 8.69
CA GLN A 95 1.80 -14.88 8.94
C GLN A 95 1.72 -16.14 9.81
N TYR A 96 0.88 -16.13 10.85
CA TYR A 96 0.69 -17.28 11.71
C TYR A 96 0.16 -18.49 10.94
N PHE A 97 -0.87 -18.31 10.09
CA PHE A 97 -1.42 -19.40 9.29
C PHE A 97 -0.48 -19.85 8.17
N LEU A 98 0.19 -18.91 7.50
CA LEU A 98 1.16 -19.23 6.45
C LEU A 98 2.29 -20.12 6.98
N LYS A 99 2.87 -19.77 8.13
CA LYS A 99 3.95 -20.55 8.74
C LYS A 99 3.52 -22.00 9.01
N ARG A 100 2.34 -22.20 9.57
CA ARG A 100 1.79 -23.53 9.86
C ARG A 100 1.55 -24.35 8.60
N HIS A 101 1.08 -23.69 7.53
CA HIS A 101 0.90 -24.32 6.24
C HIS A 101 2.23 -24.79 5.65
N MET A 102 3.25 -23.93 5.66
CA MET A 102 4.60 -24.27 5.20
C MET A 102 5.22 -25.42 5.99
N GLU A 103 5.06 -25.42 7.32
CA GLU A 103 5.51 -26.52 8.19
C GLU A 103 4.80 -27.84 7.86
N ALA A 104 3.49 -27.81 7.61
CA ALA A 104 2.72 -29.00 7.25
C ALA A 104 3.09 -29.56 5.88
N GLU A 105 3.48 -28.72 4.92
CA GLU A 105 3.91 -29.13 3.58
C GLU A 105 5.41 -29.48 3.49
N GLY A 106 6.16 -29.30 4.58
CA GLY A 106 7.60 -29.62 4.64
C GLY A 106 8.48 -28.60 3.91
N TRP A 107 8.01 -27.36 3.77
CA TRP A 107 8.71 -26.25 3.11
C TRP A 107 9.49 -25.37 4.10
N ALA A 108 9.41 -25.68 5.41
CA ALA A 108 10.01 -24.93 6.51
C ALA A 108 11.32 -25.55 7.01
#